data_AF-A0A9D0W325-F1
#
_entry.id   AF-A0A9D0W325-F1
#
_cell.length_a   1.000
_cell.length_b   1.000
_cell.length_c   1.000
_cell.angle_alpha   90.00
_cell.angle_beta   90.00
_cell.angle_gamma   90.00
#
_symmetry.space_group_name_H-M   'P 1'
#
loop_
_entity.id
_entity.type
_entity.pdbx_description
1 polymer ?
#
loop_
_entity_poly.entity_id
_entity_poly.type
_entity_poly.pdbx_seq_one_letter_code
_entity_poly.pdbx_strand_id
1 'polypeptide(L)'
;MAVHFVRPKLPKLAPDPWAIQFDQDGNLKHLLTIEGLGPQWVKRILDTAEGFMSVTDREIKKVPLLRGRTVVNLFFESSTRTRTTFELAAKRLSADVLNINLSTSATNKGESLLDTLKNIEAMQADMFVVRHDQSGAAHYIARHVAPHVSV
;
A
#
# COMPACT_ATOMS: atom_id res chain seq x y z
N MET A 1 35.71 3.32 4.31
CA MET A 1 35.50 1.88 4.06
C MET A 1 34.06 1.67 3.65
N ALA A 2 33.80 1.36 2.38
CA ALA A 2 32.46 1.03 1.92
C ALA A 2 32.20 -0.46 2.23
N VAL A 3 31.22 -0.74 3.08
CA VAL A 3 30.73 -2.10 3.31
C VAL A 3 30.04 -2.58 2.03
N HIS A 4 30.73 -3.43 1.28
CA HIS A 4 30.12 -4.17 0.17
C HIS A 4 29.12 -5.17 0.76
N PHE A 5 27.83 -4.84 0.70
CA PHE A 5 26.76 -5.80 0.92
C PHE A 5 26.73 -6.77 -0.28
N VAL A 6 27.35 -7.93 -0.10
CA VAL A 6 27.23 -9.03 -1.07
C VAL A 6 25.79 -9.53 -1.01
N ARG A 7 25.04 -9.34 -2.10
CA ARG A 7 23.69 -9.90 -2.24
C ARG A 7 23.76 -11.41 -2.06
N PRO A 8 23.03 -12.02 -1.11
CA PRO A 8 22.90 -13.48 -1.09
C PRO A 8 22.24 -13.89 -2.40
N LYS A 9 22.90 -14.76 -3.17
CA LYS A 9 22.29 -15.38 -4.35
C LYS A 9 21.17 -16.29 -3.87
N LEU A 10 19.93 -15.82 -3.95
CA LEU A 10 18.77 -16.71 -3.86
C LEU A 10 18.86 -17.75 -4.99
N PRO A 11 18.57 -19.03 -4.72
CA PRO A 11 18.59 -20.07 -5.74
C PRO A 11 17.62 -19.69 -6.88
N LYS A 12 18.08 -19.83 -8.13
CA LYS A 12 17.41 -19.43 -9.39
C LYS A 12 16.08 -20.16 -9.72
N LEU A 13 15.37 -20.70 -8.73
CA LEU A 13 14.25 -21.63 -8.94
C LEU A 13 12.94 -21.21 -8.28
N ALA A 14 12.91 -20.18 -7.44
CA ALA A 14 11.66 -19.59 -6.96
C ALA A 14 11.37 -18.31 -7.77
N PRO A 15 10.13 -18.07 -8.24
CA PRO A 15 9.76 -16.75 -8.75
C PRO A 15 10.10 -15.72 -7.68
N ASP A 16 10.75 -14.63 -8.10
CA ASP A 16 11.14 -13.55 -7.19
C ASP A 16 9.89 -13.08 -6.42
N PRO A 17 9.81 -13.32 -5.09
CA PRO A 17 8.62 -13.01 -4.31
C PRO A 17 8.32 -11.50 -4.30
N TRP A 18 9.32 -10.68 -4.64
CA TRP A 18 9.23 -9.22 -4.70
C TRP A 18 8.82 -8.71 -6.09
N ALA A 19 8.78 -9.57 -7.12
CA ALA A 19 8.46 -9.17 -8.49
C ALA A 19 7.07 -8.53 -8.61
N ILE A 20 6.11 -8.96 -7.79
CA ILE A 20 4.75 -8.40 -7.79
C ILE A 20 4.71 -6.92 -7.39
N GLN A 21 5.77 -6.38 -6.78
CA GLN A 21 5.84 -4.94 -6.48
C GLN A 21 5.85 -4.08 -7.75
N PHE A 22 6.23 -4.63 -8.89
CA PHE A 22 6.38 -3.90 -10.14
C PHE A 22 5.36 -4.35 -11.19
N ASP A 23 4.94 -3.42 -12.04
CA ASP A 23 4.17 -3.75 -13.24
C ASP A 23 5.07 -4.27 -14.38
N GLN A 24 4.47 -4.57 -15.53
CA GLN A 24 5.17 -5.11 -16.70
C GLN A 24 6.21 -4.14 -17.29
N ASP A 25 6.04 -2.84 -17.03
CA ASP A 25 6.93 -1.77 -17.47
C ASP A 25 8.03 -1.46 -16.45
N GLY A 26 8.03 -2.16 -15.30
CA GLY A 26 8.99 -1.99 -14.22
C GLY A 26 8.70 -0.80 -13.30
N ASN A 27 7.50 -0.20 -13.37
CA ASN A 27 7.09 0.83 -12.43
C ASN A 27 6.65 0.21 -11.10
N LEU A 28 6.95 0.89 -9.99
CA LEU A 28 6.46 0.48 -8.68
C LEU A 28 4.92 0.59 -8.64
N LYS A 29 4.26 -0.56 -8.52
CA LYS A 29 2.81 -0.71 -8.44
C LYS A 29 2.34 -1.00 -7.02
N HIS A 30 3.00 -1.93 -6.33
CA HIS A 30 2.68 -2.31 -4.95
C HIS A 30 3.88 -2.05 -4.05
N LEU A 31 3.66 -1.46 -2.87
CA LEU A 31 4.71 -1.24 -1.87
C LEU A 31 4.49 -2.23 -0.71
N LEU A 32 4.91 -3.47 -0.94
CA LEU A 32 4.69 -4.57 0.01
C LEU A 32 5.83 -4.74 1.01
N THR A 33 7.06 -4.42 0.57
CA THR A 33 8.29 -4.61 1.33
C THR A 33 9.40 -3.69 0.77
N ILE A 34 10.46 -3.47 1.55
CA ILE A 34 11.62 -2.68 1.07
C ILE A 34 12.66 -3.56 0.37
N GLU A 35 12.61 -4.87 0.59
CA GLU A 35 13.38 -5.89 -0.09
C GLU A 35 13.04 -5.90 -1.59
N GLY A 36 14.06 -6.06 -2.42
CA GLY A 36 13.89 -5.96 -3.88
C GLY A 36 13.64 -4.54 -4.39
N LEU A 37 13.37 -3.56 -3.52
CA LEU A 37 13.24 -2.16 -3.91
C LEU A 37 14.64 -1.61 -4.23
N GLY A 38 14.92 -1.39 -5.51
CA GLY A 38 16.20 -0.82 -5.94
C GLY A 38 16.45 0.56 -5.30
N PRO A 39 17.72 0.96 -5.07
CA PRO A 39 18.05 2.24 -4.44
C PRO A 39 17.41 3.45 -5.12
N GLN A 40 17.19 3.38 -6.44
CA GLN A 40 16.52 4.41 -7.22
C GLN A 40 15.06 4.63 -6.79
N TRP A 41 14.34 3.55 -6.43
CA TRP A 41 12.95 3.63 -5.99
C TRP A 41 12.86 4.16 -4.56
N VAL A 42 13.74 3.69 -3.67
CA VAL A 42 13.85 4.22 -2.30
C VAL A 42 14.11 5.73 -2.35
N LYS A 43 15.11 6.16 -3.12
CA LYS A 43 15.44 7.57 -3.28
C LYS A 43 14.25 8.36 -3.82
N ARG A 44 13.58 7.87 -4.87
CA ARG A 44 12.40 8.53 -5.45
C ARG A 44 11.27 8.71 -4.44
N ILE A 45 11.00 7.72 -3.59
CA ILE A 45 9.99 7.82 -2.52
C ILE A 45 10.38 8.92 -1.52
N LEU A 46 11.65 8.94 -1.08
CA LEU A 46 12.14 9.94 -0.13
C LEU A 46 12.13 11.36 -0.71
N ASP A 47 12.64 11.54 -1.94
CA ASP A 47 12.64 12.83 -2.64
C ASP A 47 11.19 13.34 -2.85
N THR A 48 10.26 12.43 -3.17
CA THR A 48 8.83 12.78 -3.30
C THR A 48 8.23 13.19 -1.95
N ALA A 49 8.55 12.46 -0.87
CA ALA A 49 8.09 12.78 0.47
C ALA A 49 8.60 14.15 0.95
N GLU A 50 9.86 14.48 0.67
CA GLU A 50 10.45 15.79 0.98
C GLU A 50 9.71 16.93 0.26
N GLY A 51 9.31 16.72 -1.01
CA GLY A 51 8.48 17.67 -1.75
C GLY A 51 7.16 18.01 -1.04
N PHE A 52 6.54 17.04 -0.36
CA PHE A 52 5.32 17.25 0.41
C PHE A 52 5.55 17.94 1.77
N MET A 53 6.77 17.95 2.31
CA MET A 53 7.03 18.67 3.56
C MET A 53 6.74 20.16 3.40
N SER A 54 7.16 20.75 2.27
CA SER A 54 6.90 22.16 1.91
C SER A 54 5.42 22.52 1.75
N VAL A 55 4.56 21.53 1.50
CA VAL A 55 3.11 21.71 1.37
C VAL A 55 2.45 21.86 2.76
N THR A 56 3.08 21.33 3.80
CA THR A 56 2.55 21.37 5.18
C THR A 56 2.49 22.77 5.77
N ASP A 57 3.37 23.66 5.30
CA ASP A 57 3.47 25.06 5.72
C ASP A 57 2.54 26.00 4.94
N ARG A 58 1.84 25.49 3.92
CA ARG A 58 0.87 26.28 3.15
C ARG A 58 -0.41 26.48 3.93
N GLU A 59 -1.05 27.63 3.70
CA GLU A 59 -2.37 27.96 4.23
C GLU A 59 -3.43 26.94 3.75
N ILE A 60 -3.30 26.51 2.49
CA ILE A 60 -4.07 25.40 1.91
C ILE A 60 -3.22 24.13 1.94
N LYS A 61 -3.52 23.24 2.91
CA LYS A 61 -2.82 21.97 3.11
C LYS A 61 -3.30 20.83 2.20
N LYS A 62 -4.19 21.12 1.24
CA LYS A 62 -4.75 20.14 0.29
C LYS A 62 -4.18 20.35 -1.12
N VAL A 63 -3.75 19.28 -1.76
CA VAL A 63 -3.27 19.25 -3.15
C VAL A 63 -4.12 18.23 -3.91
N PRO A 64 -4.68 18.54 -5.09
CA PRO A 64 -5.62 17.65 -5.77
C PRO A 64 -4.95 16.54 -6.59
N LEU A 65 -3.84 15.97 -6.12
CA LEU A 65 -3.06 14.97 -6.88
C LEU A 65 -3.78 13.63 -7.02
N LEU A 66 -4.60 13.27 -6.05
CA LEU A 66 -5.37 12.02 -6.02
C LEU A 66 -6.87 12.28 -6.12
N ARG A 67 -7.29 13.42 -6.68
CA ARG A 67 -8.71 13.73 -6.84
C ARG A 67 -9.40 12.67 -7.70
N GLY A 68 -10.52 12.13 -7.20
CA GLY A 68 -11.25 11.05 -7.87
C GLY A 68 -10.60 9.68 -7.72
N ARG A 69 -9.62 9.54 -6.82
CA ARG A 69 -9.07 8.25 -6.40
C ARG A 69 -9.58 7.89 -5.00
N THR A 70 -9.85 6.60 -4.79
CA THR A 70 -10.32 6.06 -3.52
C THR A 70 -9.22 5.25 -2.84
N VAL A 71 -8.85 5.62 -1.62
CA VAL A 71 -7.90 4.89 -0.77
C VAL A 71 -8.67 4.19 0.36
N VAL A 72 -8.53 2.88 0.47
CA VAL A 72 -9.20 2.08 1.49
C VAL A 72 -8.18 1.56 2.51
N ASN A 73 -8.39 1.92 3.78
CA ASN A 73 -7.61 1.39 4.89
C ASN A 73 -8.23 0.07 5.38
N LEU A 74 -7.53 -1.04 5.16
CA LEU A 74 -7.90 -2.40 5.55
C LEU A 74 -7.09 -2.84 6.78
N PHE A 75 -7.60 -2.52 7.97
CA PHE A 75 -6.93 -2.81 9.23
C PHE A 75 -7.65 -3.96 9.93
N PHE A 76 -7.05 -5.14 9.86
CA PHE A 76 -7.52 -6.38 10.49
C PHE A 76 -7.12 -6.47 11.97
N GLU A 77 -6.12 -5.67 12.36
CA GLU A 77 -5.68 -5.47 13.74
C GLU A 77 -5.59 -3.97 14.07
N SER A 78 -5.70 -3.64 15.36
CA SER A 78 -5.78 -2.25 15.82
C SER A 78 -4.47 -1.49 15.60
N SER A 79 -4.53 -0.33 14.94
CA SER A 79 -3.39 0.61 14.86
C SER A 79 -3.82 2.03 14.54
N THR A 80 -4.16 2.76 15.59
CA THR A 80 -4.70 4.12 15.50
C THR A 80 -3.74 5.08 14.81
N ARG A 81 -2.46 5.10 15.21
CA ARG A 81 -1.47 6.05 14.68
C ARG A 81 -1.25 5.86 13.18
N THR A 82 -1.09 4.62 12.73
CA THR A 82 -0.83 4.31 11.33
C THR A 82 -2.05 4.63 10.47
N ARG A 83 -3.24 4.19 10.89
CA ARG A 83 -4.50 4.49 10.20
C ARG A 83 -4.73 5.98 10.06
N THR A 84 -4.62 6.73 11.15
CA THR A 84 -4.82 8.19 11.12
C THR A 84 -3.79 8.90 10.24
N THR A 85 -2.56 8.42 10.18
CA THR A 85 -1.52 9.00 9.31
C THR A 85 -1.86 8.81 7.83
N PHE A 86 -2.23 7.58 7.42
CA PHE A 86 -2.62 7.30 6.04
C PHE A 86 -3.92 8.01 5.64
N GLU A 87 -4.91 8.05 6.52
CA GLU A 87 -6.15 8.80 6.30
C GLU A 87 -5.88 10.29 6.10
N LEU A 88 -5.03 10.89 6.95
CA LEU A 88 -4.67 12.30 6.83
C LEU A 88 -3.91 12.57 5.53
N ALA A 89 -2.95 11.71 5.17
CA ALA A 89 -2.17 11.85 3.95
C ALA A 89 -3.06 11.78 2.69
N ALA A 90 -3.93 10.78 2.60
CA ALA A 90 -4.87 10.63 1.48
C ALA A 90 -5.82 11.82 1.36
N LYS A 91 -6.40 12.29 2.48
CA LYS A 91 -7.25 13.50 2.50
C LYS A 91 -6.49 14.77 2.09
N ARG A 92 -5.21 14.91 2.46
CA ARG A 92 -4.35 16.02 2.00
C ARG A 92 -4.08 15.96 0.51
N LEU A 93 -4.04 14.76 -0.07
CA LEU A 93 -3.92 14.56 -1.52
C LEU A 93 -5.28 14.61 -2.25
N SER A 94 -6.35 14.98 -1.55
CA SER A 94 -7.73 15.07 -2.05
C SER A 94 -8.31 13.75 -2.57
N ALA A 95 -7.81 12.62 -2.08
CA ALA A 95 -8.43 11.32 -2.30
C ALA A 95 -9.67 11.14 -1.42
N ASP A 96 -10.59 10.31 -1.89
CA ASP A 96 -11.65 9.75 -1.07
C ASP A 96 -11.06 8.65 -0.17
N VAL A 97 -11.48 8.60 1.09
CA VAL A 97 -10.91 7.66 2.07
C VAL A 97 -12.00 6.83 2.72
N LEU A 98 -11.83 5.51 2.65
CA LEU A 98 -12.69 4.54 3.32
C LEU A 98 -11.90 3.81 4.41
N ASN A 99 -12.43 3.78 5.62
CA ASN A 99 -11.85 3.04 6.73
C ASN A 99 -12.70 1.81 7.02
N ILE A 100 -12.17 0.62 6.75
CA ILE A 100 -12.90 -0.63 6.98
C ILE A 100 -12.28 -1.34 8.17
N ASN A 101 -13.05 -1.47 9.24
CA ASN A 101 -12.66 -2.26 10.39
C ASN A 101 -13.19 -3.69 10.23
N LEU A 102 -12.29 -4.60 9.86
CA LEU A 102 -12.66 -5.97 9.54
C LEU A 102 -12.75 -6.88 10.77
N SER A 103 -12.23 -6.44 11.93
CA SER A 103 -12.43 -7.13 13.22
C SER A 103 -13.93 -7.29 13.57
N THR A 104 -14.78 -6.39 13.07
CA THR A 104 -16.24 -6.40 13.30
C THR A 104 -17.04 -7.07 12.19
N SER A 105 -16.52 -7.19 10.96
CA SER A 105 -17.25 -7.73 9.81
C SER A 105 -16.92 -9.19 9.51
N ALA A 106 -15.66 -9.63 9.67
CA ALA A 106 -15.26 -11.02 9.46
C ALA A 106 -15.77 -11.96 10.57
N THR A 107 -15.84 -11.46 11.81
CA THR A 107 -16.25 -12.23 12.99
C THR A 107 -17.74 -12.60 12.99
N ASN A 108 -18.58 -11.93 12.20
CA ASN A 108 -20.04 -12.06 12.28
C ASN A 108 -20.71 -12.85 11.14
N LYS A 109 -20.00 -13.18 10.05
CA LYS A 109 -20.64 -13.78 8.85
C LYS A 109 -19.97 -14.99 8.22
N GLY A 110 -18.81 -15.46 8.71
CA GLY A 110 -18.13 -16.60 8.10
C GLY A 110 -17.70 -16.36 6.64
N GLU A 111 -17.60 -15.09 6.24
CA GLU A 111 -17.16 -14.69 4.90
C GLU A 111 -15.65 -14.87 4.78
N SER A 112 -15.18 -15.37 3.63
CA SER A 112 -13.74 -15.48 3.41
C SER A 112 -13.11 -14.09 3.24
N LEU A 113 -11.80 -13.97 3.53
CA LEU A 113 -11.03 -12.75 3.22
C LEU A 113 -11.20 -12.34 1.76
N LEU A 114 -11.26 -13.32 0.84
CA LEU A 114 -11.40 -13.07 -0.59
C LEU A 114 -12.77 -12.45 -0.94
N ASP A 115 -13.84 -12.91 -0.30
CA ASP A 115 -15.19 -12.36 -0.53
C ASP A 115 -15.29 -10.94 0.01
N THR A 116 -14.68 -10.69 1.18
CA THR A 116 -14.53 -9.34 1.73
C THR A 116 -13.76 -8.43 0.76
N LEU A 117 -12.65 -8.90 0.19
CA LEU A 117 -11.87 -8.12 -0.78
C LEU A 117 -12.71 -7.79 -2.03
N LYS A 118 -13.41 -8.77 -2.61
CA LYS A 118 -14.28 -8.55 -3.79
C LYS A 118 -15.39 -7.52 -3.53
N ASN A 119 -16.01 -7.58 -2.35
CA ASN A 119 -17.02 -6.59 -1.95
C ASN A 119 -16.43 -5.18 -1.86
N ILE A 120 -15.20 -5.06 -1.37
CA ILE A 120 -14.50 -3.78 -1.25
C ILE A 120 -14.04 -3.27 -2.61
N GLU A 121 -13.59 -4.14 -3.51
CA GLU A 121 -13.24 -3.77 -4.88
C GLU A 121 -14.44 -3.19 -5.65
N ALA A 122 -15.64 -3.70 -5.38
CA ALA A 122 -16.88 -3.16 -5.95
C ALA A 122 -17.16 -1.70 -5.51
N MET A 123 -16.45 -1.19 -4.51
CA MET A 123 -16.55 0.20 -4.03
C MET A 123 -15.64 1.19 -4.81
N GLN A 124 -15.13 0.78 -5.98
CA GLN A 124 -14.23 1.61 -6.82
C GLN A 124 -12.96 2.04 -6.08
N ALA A 125 -12.33 1.10 -5.37
CA ALA A 125 -11.05 1.33 -4.72
C ALA A 125 -9.91 1.42 -5.75
N ASP A 126 -8.99 2.36 -5.57
CA ASP A 126 -7.74 2.46 -6.36
C ASP A 126 -6.53 1.96 -5.56
N MET A 127 -6.59 1.99 -4.23
CA MET A 127 -5.48 1.59 -3.37
C MET A 127 -5.96 1.02 -2.04
N PHE A 128 -5.27 -0.02 -1.57
CA PHE A 128 -5.45 -0.59 -0.25
C PHE A 128 -4.24 -0.32 0.63
N VAL A 129 -4.47 0.20 1.84
CA VAL A 129 -3.47 0.23 2.91
C VAL A 129 -3.80 -0.90 3.86
N VAL A 130 -2.99 -1.96 3.85
CA VAL A 130 -3.27 -3.20 4.58
C VAL A 130 -2.48 -3.25 5.89
N ARG A 131 -3.16 -3.62 6.97
CA ARG A 131 -2.52 -4.05 8.21
C ARG A 131 -3.16 -5.34 8.73
N HIS A 132 -2.36 -6.39 8.86
CA HIS A 132 -2.80 -7.72 9.28
C HIS A 132 -1.70 -8.37 10.15
N ASP A 133 -2.09 -9.17 11.13
CA ASP A 133 -1.20 -9.95 12.00
C ASP A 133 -0.45 -11.09 11.26
N GLN A 134 -1.01 -11.60 10.18
CA GLN A 134 -0.44 -12.66 9.36
C GLN A 134 0.56 -12.10 8.36
N SER A 135 1.78 -12.62 8.44
CA SER A 135 2.81 -12.38 7.43
C SER A 135 2.33 -12.83 6.05
N GLY A 136 2.58 -12.01 5.03
CA GLY A 136 2.18 -12.31 3.65
C GLY A 136 0.74 -11.96 3.29
N ALA A 137 -0.10 -11.46 4.22
CA ALA A 137 -1.46 -11.02 3.91
C ALA A 137 -1.49 -9.93 2.82
N ALA A 138 -0.62 -8.92 2.90
CA ALA A 138 -0.52 -7.88 1.87
C ALA A 138 -0.12 -8.44 0.49
N HIS A 139 0.79 -9.43 0.46
CA HIS A 139 1.17 -10.11 -0.78
C HIS A 139 0.04 -10.97 -1.33
N TYR A 140 -0.73 -11.63 -0.46
CA TYR A 140 -1.91 -12.37 -0.85
C TYR A 140 -2.95 -11.42 -1.47
N ILE A 141 -3.24 -10.29 -0.83
CA ILE A 141 -4.16 -9.28 -1.34
C ILE A 141 -3.67 -8.76 -2.70
N ALA A 142 -2.41 -8.33 -2.81
CA ALA A 142 -1.84 -7.85 -4.07
C ALA A 142 -1.96 -8.83 -5.25
N ARG A 143 -1.93 -10.14 -5.00
CA ARG A 143 -2.15 -11.18 -6.03
C ARG A 143 -3.59 -11.32 -6.49
N HIS A 144 -4.55 -10.93 -5.67
CA HIS A 144 -5.98 -11.17 -5.92
C HIS A 144 -6.74 -9.90 -6.26
N VAL A 145 -6.14 -8.72 -6.09
CA VAL A 145 -6.78 -7.46 -6.47
C VAL A 145 -6.82 -7.24 -7.98
N ALA A 146 -7.80 -6.46 -8.41
CA ALA A 146 -7.93 -6.02 -9.80
C ALA A 146 -6.66 -5.27 -10.27
N PRO A 147 -6.32 -5.33 -11.57
CA PRO A 147 -5.06 -4.79 -12.09
C PRO A 147 -4.81 -3.30 -11.79
N HIS A 148 -5.85 -2.49 -11.62
CA HIS A 148 -5.75 -1.06 -11.34
C HIS A 148 -5.53 -0.74 -9.86
N VAL A 149 -5.73 -1.70 -8.96
CA VAL A 149 -5.62 -1.51 -7.51
C VAL A 149 -4.16 -1.67 -7.08
N SER A 150 -3.68 -0.71 -6.30
CA SER A 150 -2.36 -0.76 -5.64
C SER A 150 -2.49 -1.22 -4.19
N VAL A 151 -1.44 -1.80 -3.62
CA VAL A 151 -1.41 -2.35 -2.25
C VAL A 151 -0.09 -1.98 -1.58
#